data_AF-A6W8H0-F1
#
_entry.id   AF-A6W8H0-F1
#
_cell.length_a   1.000
_cell.length_b   1.000
_cell.length_c   1.000
_cell.angle_alpha   90.00
_cell.angle_beta   90.00
_cell.angle_gamma   90.00
#
_symmetry.space_group_name_H-M   'P 1'
#
loop_
_entity.id
_entity.type
_entity.pdbx_description
1 polymer ?
#
loop_
_entity_poly.entity_id
_entity_poly.type
_entity_poly.pdbx_seq_one_letter_code
_entity_poly.pdbx_strand_id
1 'polypeptide(L)'
;MGLAEVSGILWKERELLELLLFKLEEEQLVLASGRTRWLAHATREVEFVMEQIRSTELLRAVEVDAAAGELGLEPGPSLGAIAAAAPDPWGELFRGHRDAFLTLTAEIQDLADANRDLLTAGSRALRETLLGLDQPLDTYTARGKNTAASAGGSRAHFVDEAL
;
A
#
# COMPACT_ATOMS: atom_id res chain seq x y z
N MET A 1 -7.48 34.62 -8.66
CA MET A 1 -7.65 33.79 -7.44
C MET A 1 -7.35 32.33 -7.78
N GLY A 2 -6.32 32.07 -8.59
CA GLY A 2 -5.95 30.68 -8.93
C GLY A 2 -4.73 30.16 -8.19
N LEU A 3 -3.66 30.96 -8.07
CA LEU A 3 -2.34 30.42 -7.67
C LEU A 3 -2.22 30.10 -6.17
N ALA A 4 -2.88 30.87 -5.31
CA ALA A 4 -2.84 30.63 -3.86
C ALA A 4 -3.66 29.38 -3.49
N GLU A 5 -4.81 29.22 -4.13
CA GLU A 5 -5.72 28.08 -4.03
C GLU A 5 -5.03 26.81 -4.53
N VAL A 6 -4.37 26.87 -5.70
CA VAL A 6 -3.52 25.79 -6.21
C VAL A 6 -2.40 25.46 -5.21
N SER A 7 -1.69 26.45 -4.66
CA SER A 7 -0.65 26.17 -3.66
C SER A 7 -1.21 25.51 -2.40
N GLY A 8 -2.37 25.96 -1.91
CA GLY A 8 -3.03 25.38 -0.74
C GLY A 8 -3.43 23.92 -0.95
N ILE A 9 -3.97 23.59 -2.12
CA ILE A 9 -4.34 22.19 -2.41
C ILE A 9 -3.12 21.30 -2.62
N LEU A 10 -2.03 21.80 -3.23
CA LEU A 10 -0.78 21.04 -3.35
C LEU A 10 -0.13 20.76 -1.99
N TRP A 11 -0.23 21.68 -1.02
CA TRP A 11 0.18 21.42 0.36
C TRP A 11 -0.64 20.30 0.99
N LYS A 12 -1.97 20.34 0.85
CA LYS A 12 -2.85 19.30 1.37
C LYS A 12 -2.56 17.92 0.74
N GLU A 13 -2.35 17.87 -0.57
CA GLU A 13 -1.96 16.61 -1.25
C GLU A 13 -0.64 16.07 -0.73
N ARG A 14 0.34 16.95 -0.49
CA ARG A 14 1.64 16.56 0.08
C ARG A 14 1.46 15.97 1.48
N GLU A 15 0.68 16.59 2.36
CA GLU A 15 0.39 16.07 3.69
C GLU A 15 -0.27 14.69 3.64
N LEU A 16 -1.18 14.47 2.67
CA LEU A 16 -1.82 13.17 2.46
C LEU A 16 -0.85 12.11 1.95
N LEU A 17 0.11 12.46 1.10
CA LEU A 17 1.15 11.54 0.66
C LEU A 17 2.13 11.20 1.79
N GLU A 18 2.52 12.18 2.61
CA GLU A 18 3.31 11.94 3.83
C GLU A 18 2.56 11.01 4.80
N LEU A 19 1.25 11.21 4.97
CA LEU A 19 0.41 10.30 5.75
C LEU A 19 0.33 8.90 5.13
N LEU A 20 0.22 8.79 3.80
CA LEU A 20 0.18 7.50 3.11
C LEU A 20 1.49 6.73 3.31
N LEU A 21 2.63 7.41 3.18
CA LEU A 21 3.94 6.84 3.47
C LEU A 21 4.00 6.30 4.90
N PHE A 22 3.58 7.10 5.88
CA PHE A 22 3.49 6.67 7.27
C PHE A 22 2.58 5.43 7.45
N LYS A 23 1.41 5.37 6.80
CA LYS A 23 0.52 4.21 6.88
C LYS A 23 1.10 2.95 6.27
N LEU A 24 1.88 3.08 5.19
CA LEU A 24 2.60 1.96 4.61
C LEU A 24 3.74 1.47 5.52
N GLU A 25 4.41 2.36 6.25
CA GLU A 25 5.41 1.98 7.26
C GLU A 25 4.74 1.23 8.43
N GLU A 26 3.59 1.71 8.91
CA GLU A 26 2.79 1.00 9.92
C GLU A 26 2.41 -0.41 9.45
N GLU A 27 1.95 -0.55 8.20
CA GLU A 27 1.63 -1.85 7.61
C GLU A 27 2.86 -2.76 7.56
N GLN A 28 4.02 -2.24 7.13
CA GLN A 28 5.27 -2.99 7.10
C GLN A 28 5.65 -3.52 8.48
N LEU A 29 5.55 -2.69 9.53
CA LEU A 29 5.85 -3.09 10.90
C LEU A 29 4.89 -4.17 11.41
N VAL A 30 3.61 -4.09 11.06
CA VAL A 30 2.62 -5.12 11.39
C VAL A 30 2.94 -6.43 10.68
N LEU A 31 3.32 -6.38 9.40
CA LEU A 31 3.74 -7.53 8.59
C LEU A 31 5.00 -8.18 9.16
N ALA A 32 6.06 -7.41 9.36
CA ALA A 32 7.36 -7.88 9.84
C ALA A 32 7.27 -8.46 11.27
N SER A 33 6.37 -7.94 12.11
CA SER A 33 6.13 -8.46 13.45
C SER A 33 5.23 -9.70 13.50
N GLY A 34 4.70 -10.16 12.37
CA GLY A 34 3.79 -11.32 12.28
C GLY A 34 2.45 -11.10 12.96
N ARG A 35 2.06 -9.85 13.26
CA ARG A 35 0.82 -9.51 13.98
C ARG A 35 -0.39 -9.46 13.05
N THR A 36 -0.66 -10.58 12.38
CA THR A 36 -1.68 -10.72 11.31
C THR A 36 -3.08 -10.25 11.71
N ARG A 37 -3.45 -10.34 13.00
CA ARG A 37 -4.74 -9.81 13.51
C ARG A 37 -4.94 -8.31 13.25
N TRP A 38 -3.86 -7.54 13.16
CA TRP A 38 -3.89 -6.09 12.92
C TRP A 38 -3.68 -5.70 11.46
N LEU A 39 -3.30 -6.65 10.59
CA LEU A 39 -2.98 -6.36 9.19
C LEU A 39 -4.18 -5.75 8.46
N ALA A 40 -5.37 -6.34 8.62
CA ALA A 40 -6.58 -5.81 8.01
C ALA A 40 -6.98 -4.41 8.54
N HIS A 41 -6.48 -3.99 9.70
CA HIS A 41 -6.66 -2.61 10.17
C HIS A 41 -5.67 -1.68 9.45
N ALA A 42 -4.39 -2.04 9.40
CA ALA A 42 -3.38 -1.25 8.71
C ALA A 42 -3.71 -1.04 7.22
N THR A 43 -4.11 -2.10 6.51
CA THR A 43 -4.51 -1.99 5.09
C THR A 43 -5.71 -1.06 4.89
N ARG A 44 -6.69 -1.07 5.80
CA ARG A 44 -7.85 -0.15 5.73
C ARG A 44 -7.44 1.31 5.94
N GLU A 45 -6.48 1.58 6.80
CA GLU A 45 -5.94 2.94 6.98
C GLU A 45 -5.25 3.43 5.70
N VAL A 46 -4.48 2.57 5.03
CA VAL A 46 -3.88 2.87 3.71
C VAL A 46 -4.98 3.18 2.69
N GLU A 47 -6.00 2.33 2.57
CA GLU A 47 -7.14 2.54 1.67
C GLU A 47 -7.88 3.85 1.94
N PHE A 48 -8.08 4.19 3.22
CA PHE A 48 -8.73 5.43 3.63
C PHE A 48 -7.95 6.66 3.14
N VAL A 49 -6.62 6.67 3.33
CA VAL A 49 -5.77 7.77 2.87
C VAL A 49 -5.74 7.85 1.34
N MET A 50 -5.67 6.72 0.63
CA MET A 50 -5.75 6.70 -0.84
C MET A 50 -7.06 7.29 -1.37
N GLU A 51 -8.18 7.12 -0.66
CA GLU A 51 -9.45 7.76 -1.02
C GLU A 51 -9.41 9.28 -0.82
N GLN A 52 -8.81 9.76 0.28
CA GLN A 52 -8.64 11.19 0.54
C GLN A 52 -7.74 11.85 -0.52
N ILE A 53 -6.69 11.17 -0.97
CA ILE A 53 -5.82 11.62 -2.07
C ILE A 53 -6.64 11.77 -3.34
N ARG A 54 -7.36 10.72 -3.75
CA ARG A 54 -8.21 10.76 -4.96
C ARG A 54 -9.24 11.89 -4.92
N SER A 55 -9.89 12.11 -3.78
CA SER A 55 -10.82 13.24 -3.62
C SER A 55 -10.12 14.59 -3.74
N THR A 56 -8.91 14.73 -3.20
CA THR A 56 -8.14 15.98 -3.27
C THR A 56 -7.62 16.24 -4.70
N GLU A 57 -7.22 15.20 -5.44
CA GLU A 57 -6.79 15.32 -6.83
C GLU A 57 -7.89 15.84 -7.76
N LEU A 58 -9.15 15.45 -7.52
CA LEU A 58 -10.29 15.98 -8.27
C LEU A 58 -10.50 17.47 -8.02
N LEU A 59 -10.36 17.91 -6.77
CA LEU A 59 -10.42 19.33 -6.43
C LEU A 59 -9.22 20.07 -7.04
N ARG A 60 -8.02 19.47 -7.01
CA ARG A 60 -6.83 20.07 -7.61
C ARG A 60 -6.99 20.28 -9.11
N ALA A 61 -7.60 19.32 -9.82
CA ALA A 61 -7.88 19.47 -11.25
C ALA A 61 -8.69 20.74 -11.55
N VAL A 62 -9.72 21.02 -10.74
CA VAL A 62 -10.55 22.23 -10.89
C VAL A 62 -9.73 23.50 -10.64
N GLU A 63 -8.95 23.55 -9.56
CA GLU A 63 -8.12 24.73 -9.22
C GLU A 63 -7.02 24.95 -10.27
N VAL A 64 -6.42 23.87 -10.78
CA VAL A 64 -5.40 23.93 -11.83
C VAL A 64 -5.97 24.47 -13.13
N ASP A 65 -7.17 24.05 -13.54
CA ASP A 65 -7.82 24.56 -14.74
C ASP A 65 -8.19 26.04 -14.60
N ALA A 66 -8.65 26.47 -13.43
CA ALA A 66 -8.90 27.88 -13.15
C ALA A 66 -7.62 28.71 -13.23
N ALA A 67 -6.53 28.24 -12.63
CA ALA A 67 -5.23 28.89 -12.70
C ALA A 67 -4.64 28.89 -14.13
N ALA A 68 -4.88 27.85 -14.91
CA ALA A 68 -4.46 27.77 -16.31
C ALA A 68 -5.05 28.92 -17.13
N GLY A 69 -6.35 29.18 -16.97
CA GLY A 69 -7.04 30.29 -17.62
C GLY A 69 -6.47 31.66 -17.22
N GLU A 70 -6.12 31.86 -15.95
CA GLU A 70 -5.48 33.10 -15.47
C GLU A 70 -4.07 33.30 -16.05
N LEU A 71 -3.36 32.20 -16.32
CA LEU A 71 -2.00 32.20 -16.89
C LEU A 71 -1.97 32.14 -18.44
N GLY A 72 -3.12 32.07 -19.10
CA GLY A 72 -3.21 31.92 -20.56
C GLY A 72 -2.71 30.58 -21.08
N LEU A 73 -2.77 29.53 -20.25
CA LEU A 73 -2.44 28.15 -20.61
C LEU A 73 -3.69 27.38 -21.05
N GLU A 74 -3.49 26.32 -21.82
CA GLU A 74 -4.53 25.34 -22.10
C GLU A 74 -4.96 24.60 -20.81
N PRO A 75 -6.23 24.12 -20.72
CA PRO A 75 -6.70 23.32 -19.60
C PRO A 75 -5.86 22.06 -19.35
N GLY A 76 -5.79 21.62 -18.10
CA GLY A 76 -4.98 20.49 -17.65
C GLY A 76 -3.46 20.69 -17.80
N PRO A 77 -2.88 21.88 -17.54
CA PRO A 77 -1.44 22.04 -17.67
C PRO A 77 -0.70 21.21 -16.62
N SER A 78 0.51 20.75 -16.97
CA SER A 78 1.39 20.13 -15.98
C SER A 78 1.81 21.15 -14.91
N LEU A 79 2.10 20.70 -13.68
CA LEU A 79 2.61 21.58 -12.61
C LEU A 79 3.89 22.31 -13.02
N GLY A 80 4.72 21.71 -13.88
CA GLY A 80 5.89 22.36 -14.45
C GLY A 80 5.55 23.51 -15.41
N ALA A 81 4.49 23.36 -16.21
CA ALA A 81 4.00 24.43 -17.09
C ALA A 81 3.40 25.59 -16.27
N ILE A 82 2.64 25.28 -15.22
CA ILE A 82 2.13 26.29 -14.28
C ILE A 82 3.30 27.03 -13.63
N ALA A 83 4.31 26.31 -13.13
CA ALA A 83 5.48 26.91 -12.48
C ALA A 83 6.33 27.80 -13.41
N ALA A 84 6.31 27.54 -14.71
CA ALA A 84 7.03 28.32 -15.72
C ALA A 84 6.28 29.60 -16.12
N ALA A 85 4.95 29.55 -16.16
CA ALA A 85 4.10 30.68 -16.50
C ALA A 85 3.75 31.57 -15.30
N ALA A 86 3.83 31.02 -14.07
CA ALA A 86 3.45 31.73 -12.86
C ALA A 86 4.43 32.87 -12.53
N PRO A 87 3.91 34.06 -12.16
CA PRO A 87 4.74 35.17 -11.72
C PRO A 87 5.36 34.89 -10.35
N ASP A 88 6.37 35.67 -9.98
CA ASP A 88 6.96 35.63 -8.64
C ASP A 88 5.91 35.97 -7.57
N PRO A 89 5.91 35.29 -6.40
CA PRO A 89 6.87 34.26 -5.95
C PRO A 89 6.47 32.82 -6.30
N TRP A 90 5.41 32.61 -7.07
CA TRP A 90 4.72 31.33 -7.18
C TRP A 90 5.50 30.27 -7.98
N GLY A 91 6.28 30.69 -8.98
CA GLY A 91 7.05 29.76 -9.81
C GLY A 91 8.01 28.89 -9.00
N GLU A 92 8.70 29.46 -8.01
CA GLU A 92 9.60 28.70 -7.13
C GLU A 92 8.83 27.78 -6.18
N LEU A 93 7.72 28.25 -5.61
CA LEU A 93 6.87 27.44 -4.74
C LEU A 93 6.32 26.20 -5.47
N PHE A 94 5.82 26.35 -6.70
CA PHE A 94 5.31 25.21 -7.47
C PHE A 94 6.41 24.22 -7.88
N ARG A 95 7.63 24.70 -8.15
CA ARG A 95 8.80 23.81 -8.35
C ARG A 95 9.09 23.02 -7.07
N GLY A 96 9.10 23.67 -5.91
CA GLY A 96 9.27 23.02 -4.62
C GLY A 96 8.21 21.94 -4.35
N HIS A 97 6.94 22.20 -4.66
CA HIS A 97 5.89 21.20 -4.59
C HIS A 97 6.14 20.02 -5.53
N ARG A 98 6.50 20.28 -6.79
CA ARG A 98 6.78 19.24 -7.78
C ARG A 98 7.91 18.30 -7.30
N ASP A 99 8.97 18.87 -6.76
CA ASP A 99 10.12 18.08 -6.28
C ASP A 99 9.75 17.25 -5.05
N ALA A 100 8.95 17.81 -4.14
CA ALA A 100 8.40 17.06 -3.00
C ALA A 100 7.50 15.90 -3.44
N PHE A 101 6.62 16.11 -4.44
CA PHE A 101 5.78 15.04 -4.98
C PHE A 101 6.58 13.91 -5.60
N LEU A 102 7.58 14.24 -6.43
CA LEU A 102 8.44 13.22 -7.04
C LEU A 102 9.18 12.39 -5.99
N THR A 103 9.63 13.03 -4.91
CA THR A 103 10.30 12.35 -3.79
C THR A 103 9.34 11.42 -3.06
N LEU A 104 8.19 11.95 -2.61
CA LEU A 104 7.20 11.17 -1.84
C LEU A 104 6.63 10.01 -2.65
N THR A 105 6.32 10.21 -3.93
CA THR A 105 5.80 9.13 -4.78
C THR A 105 6.83 8.02 -4.99
N ALA A 106 8.12 8.34 -5.08
CA ALA A 106 9.18 7.33 -5.16
C ALA A 106 9.29 6.53 -3.85
N GLU A 107 9.32 7.21 -2.70
CA GLU A 107 9.37 6.56 -1.38
C GLU A 107 8.14 5.65 -1.12
N ILE A 108 6.95 6.13 -1.48
CA ILE A 108 5.70 5.36 -1.39
C ILE A 108 5.77 4.11 -2.27
N GLN A 109 6.27 4.24 -3.50
CA GLN A 109 6.38 3.10 -4.43
C GLN A 109 7.34 2.05 -3.90
N ASP A 110 8.54 2.47 -3.46
CA ASP A 110 9.56 1.58 -2.90
C ASP A 110 9.03 0.82 -1.68
N LEU A 111 8.32 1.51 -0.79
CA LEU A 111 7.77 0.92 0.43
C LEU A 111 6.59 -0.02 0.14
N ALA A 112 5.69 0.35 -0.79
CA ALA A 112 4.59 -0.50 -1.20
C ALA A 112 5.08 -1.80 -1.88
N ASP A 113 6.13 -1.72 -2.70
CA ASP A 113 6.75 -2.90 -3.31
C ASP A 113 7.41 -3.79 -2.24
N ALA A 114 8.11 -3.20 -1.26
CA ALA A 114 8.67 -3.94 -0.13
C ALA A 114 7.58 -4.68 0.68
N ASN A 115 6.43 -4.04 0.93
CA ASN A 115 5.30 -4.68 1.63
C ASN A 115 4.72 -5.85 0.81
N ARG A 116 4.58 -5.68 -0.51
CA ARG A 116 4.12 -6.74 -1.42
C ARG A 116 5.06 -7.95 -1.42
N ASP A 117 6.36 -7.71 -1.39
CA ASP A 117 7.37 -8.77 -1.33
C ASP A 117 7.28 -9.55 -0.01
N LEU A 118 7.13 -8.86 1.13
CA LEU A 118 6.93 -9.49 2.43
C LEU A 118 5.67 -10.37 2.47
N LEU A 119 4.56 -9.88 1.94
CA LEU A 119 3.31 -10.64 1.83
C LEU A 119 3.47 -11.90 0.97
N THR A 120 4.15 -11.77 -0.17
CA THR A 120 4.38 -12.86 -1.12
C THR A 120 5.28 -13.94 -0.51
N ALA A 121 6.37 -13.53 0.16
CA ALA A 121 7.28 -14.42 0.86
C ALA A 121 6.59 -15.15 2.03
N GLY A 122 5.79 -14.44 2.83
CA GLY A 122 5.03 -15.02 3.92
C GLY A 122 3.99 -16.06 3.45
N SER A 123 3.26 -15.76 2.37
CA SER A 123 2.30 -16.70 1.77
C SER A 123 2.98 -17.97 1.27
N ARG A 124 4.16 -17.84 0.64
CA ARG A 124 4.95 -18.96 0.15
C ARG A 124 5.42 -19.86 1.30
N ALA A 125 5.99 -19.28 2.36
CA ALA A 125 6.48 -20.03 3.51
C ALA A 125 5.35 -20.81 4.22
N LEU A 126 4.16 -20.22 4.34
CA LEU A 126 2.98 -20.90 4.89
C LEU A 126 2.55 -22.08 4.02
N ARG A 127 2.52 -21.92 2.70
CA ARG A 127 2.17 -22.99 1.76
C ARG A 127 3.18 -24.14 1.81
N GLU A 128 4.47 -23.85 1.84
CA GLU A 128 5.54 -24.84 1.95
C GLU A 128 5.44 -25.63 3.27
N THR A 129 5.11 -24.95 4.38
CA THR A 129 4.88 -25.61 5.68
C THR A 129 3.67 -26.54 5.64
N LEU A 130 2.55 -26.12 5.05
CA LEU A 130 1.35 -26.95 4.91
C LEU A 130 1.60 -28.19 4.03
N LEU A 131 2.35 -28.04 2.93
CA LEU A 131 2.74 -29.17 2.07
C LEU A 131 3.72 -30.12 2.77
N GLY A 132 4.59 -29.60 3.64
CA GLY A 132 5.49 -30.43 4.46
C GLY A 132 4.77 -31.24 5.54
N LEU A 133 3.65 -30.73 6.07
CA LEU A 133 2.82 -31.46 7.03
C LEU A 133 2.03 -32.62 6.41
N ASP A 134 1.69 -32.53 5.12
CA ASP A 134 0.99 -33.58 4.36
C ASP A 134 1.95 -34.70 3.88
N GLN A 135 3.26 -34.54 4.07
CA GLN A 135 4.20 -35.63 3.84
C GLN A 135 4.16 -36.62 5.01
N PRO A 136 3.95 -37.93 4.76
CA PRO A 136 3.96 -38.92 5.81
C PRO A 136 5.33 -38.91 6.49
N LEU A 137 5.36 -38.53 7.76
CA LEU A 137 6.55 -38.69 8.60
C LEU A 137 6.88 -40.17 8.64
N ASP A 138 7.98 -40.56 7.97
CA ASP A 138 8.56 -41.89 8.06
C ASP A 138 9.09 -42.06 9.49
N THR A 139 8.18 -42.44 10.39
CA THR A 139 8.50 -42.59 11.81
C THR A 139 9.32 -43.86 11.94
N TYR A 140 10.60 -43.68 12.30
CA TYR A 140 11.52 -44.77 12.55
C TYR A 140 11.02 -45.59 13.74
N THR A 141 10.44 -46.75 13.48
CA THR A 141 10.08 -47.70 14.54
C THR A 141 11.36 -48.33 15.09
N ALA A 142 11.37 -48.70 16.37
CA ALA A 142 12.50 -49.36 17.06
C ALA A 142 12.88 -50.76 16.48
N ARG A 143 12.34 -51.14 15.31
CA ARG A 143 12.56 -52.43 14.64
C ARG A 143 12.95 -52.31 13.16
N GLY A 144 13.22 -51.09 12.67
CA GLY A 144 13.86 -50.86 11.37
C GLY A 144 13.13 -51.47 10.17
N LYS A 145 11.83 -51.22 10.02
CA LYS A 145 11.10 -51.52 8.77
C LYS A 145 10.08 -50.42 8.47
N ASN A 146 10.22 -49.80 7.29
CA ASN A 146 9.27 -48.82 6.77
C ASN A 146 8.13 -49.59 6.10
N THR A 147 6.89 -49.40 6.56
CA THR A 147 5.70 -49.77 5.80
C THR A 147 5.08 -48.49 5.28
N ALA A 148 5.26 -48.23 3.98
CA ALA A 148 4.49 -47.20 3.28
C ALA A 148 3.01 -47.49 3.50
N ALA A 149 2.33 -46.62 4.27
CA ALA A 149 0.90 -46.71 4.49
C ALA A 149 0.19 -46.31 3.19
N SER A 150 -0.16 -47.31 2.40
CA SER A 150 -1.09 -47.23 1.28
C SER A 150 -2.41 -46.61 1.73
N ALA A 151 -2.92 -45.68 0.91
CA ALA A 151 -4.25 -45.10 0.96
C ALA A 151 -5.35 -46.14 1.24
N GLY A 152 -6.33 -45.78 2.08
CA GLY A 152 -7.52 -46.60 2.33
C GLY A 152 -8.40 -46.01 3.43
N GLY A 153 -9.58 -45.52 3.07
CA GLY A 153 -10.37 -44.60 3.89
C GLY A 153 -10.98 -45.16 5.18
N SER A 154 -11.46 -44.24 6.03
CA SER A 154 -12.70 -44.42 6.80
C SER A 154 -13.18 -43.06 7.34
N ARG A 155 -14.37 -42.65 6.89
CA ARG A 155 -15.21 -41.62 7.54
C ARG A 155 -16.01 -42.31 8.64
N ALA A 156 -15.96 -41.84 9.88
CA ALA A 156 -17.03 -41.90 10.89
C ALA A 156 -16.49 -41.32 12.21
N HIS A 157 -16.96 -40.14 12.63
CA HIS A 157 -17.99 -39.94 13.66
C HIS A 157 -17.53 -40.27 15.07
N PHE A 158 -17.34 -39.24 15.91
CA PHE A 158 -17.86 -39.16 17.29
C PHE A 158 -17.98 -37.68 17.67
N VAL A 159 -19.21 -37.17 17.64
CA VAL A 159 -19.60 -36.01 18.45
C VAL A 159 -20.13 -36.64 19.73
N ASP A 160 -19.44 -36.41 20.84
CA ASP A 160 -19.85 -36.86 22.17
C ASP A 160 -20.53 -35.69 22.90
N GLU A 161 -21.66 -36.03 23.51
CA GLU A 161 -22.65 -35.20 24.17
C GLU A 161 -22.49 -35.41 25.67
N ALA A 162 -22.16 -34.36 26.45
CA ALA A 162 -22.53 -34.25 27.88
C ALA A 162 -21.92 -32.99 28.55
N LEU A 163 -22.74 -31.93 28.68
CA LEU A 163 -23.18 -31.28 29.93
C LEU A 163 -23.76 -29.88 29.65
#